data_AF-A0A6M0IYT8-F1
#
_entry.id   AF-A0A6M0IYT8-F1
#
_cell.length_a   1.000
_cell.length_b   1.000
_cell.length_c   1.000
_cell.angle_alpha   90.00
_cell.angle_beta   90.00
_cell.angle_gamma   90.00
#
_symmetry.space_group_name_H-M   'P 1'
#
loop_
_entity.id
_entity.type
_entity.pdbx_description
1 polymer ?
#
loop_
_entity_poly.entity_id
_entity_poly.type
_entity_poly.pdbx_seq_one_letter_code
_entity_poly.pdbx_strand_id
1 'polypeptide(L)' 'MSQSTLAINKSGRMFWQDGQLIYNGKYKIEKYLGGGGFAVTYQAMHTKLNRRVVITLFLLLLSRPDL' A
#
# COMPACT_ATOMS: atom_id res chain seq x y z
N MET A 1 -16.97 0.26 8.43
CA MET A 1 -16.33 1.06 7.35
C MET A 1 -15.10 0.28 6.87
N SER A 2 -15.19 -0.37 5.71
CA SER A 2 -14.12 -1.22 5.17
C SER A 2 -13.05 -0.34 4.49
N GLN A 3 -11.90 -0.11 5.13
CA GLN A 3 -10.85 0.81 4.65
C GLN A 3 -9.70 0.12 3.87
N SER A 4 -9.87 -1.13 3.43
CA SER A 4 -8.77 -1.93 2.83
C SER A 4 -9.02 -2.37 1.39
N THR A 5 -9.92 -1.71 0.65
CA THR A 5 -10.15 -2.07 -0.76
C THR A 5 -8.93 -1.69 -1.60
N LEU A 6 -8.17 -2.70 -2.04
CA LEU A 6 -7.16 -2.56 -3.07
C LEU A 6 -7.84 -2.33 -4.42
N ALA A 7 -7.33 -1.39 -5.22
CA ALA A 7 -7.78 -1.18 -6.59
C ALA A 7 -7.20 -2.26 -7.51
N ILE A 8 -7.91 -2.61 -8.58
CA ILE A 8 -7.43 -3.54 -9.60
C ILE A 8 -7.05 -2.74 -10.84
N ASN A 9 -5.80 -2.83 -11.29
CA ASN A 9 -5.37 -2.16 -12.53
C ASN A 9 -5.76 -2.97 -13.78
N LYS A 10 -5.51 -2.42 -14.98
CA LYS A 10 -5.79 -3.11 -16.26
C LYS A 10 -5.09 -4.47 -16.43
N SER A 11 -4.07 -4.76 -15.64
CA SER A 11 -3.35 -6.05 -15.60
C SER A 11 -3.86 -7.01 -14.52
N GLY A 12 -4.97 -6.70 -13.83
CA GLY A 12 -5.54 -7.55 -12.79
C GLY A 12 -4.84 -7.49 -11.44
N ARG A 13 -3.87 -6.58 -11.25
CA ARG A 13 -3.08 -6.49 -10.01
C ARG A 13 -3.71 -5.55 -9.00
N MET A 14 -3.76 -6.00 -7.75
CA MET A 14 -4.15 -5.20 -6.60
C MET A 14 -3.09 -4.13 -6.30
N PHE A 15 -3.50 -2.87 -6.15
CA PHE A 15 -2.64 -1.76 -5.77
C PHE A 15 -3.34 -0.79 -4.81
N TRP A 16 -2.56 -0.07 -3.99
CA TRP A 16 -3.08 1.04 -3.21
C TRP A 16 -3.14 2.32 -4.04
N GLN A 17 -4.23 3.07 -3.91
CA GLN A 17 -4.45 4.30 -4.66
C GLN A 17 -3.78 5.51 -4.01
N ASP A 18 -3.48 6.52 -4.82
CA ASP A 18 -3.01 7.82 -4.30
C ASP A 18 -4.07 8.44 -3.38
N GLY A 19 -3.63 8.95 -2.24
CA GLY A 19 -4.50 9.47 -1.18
C GLY A 19 -5.10 8.40 -0.26
N GLN A 20 -4.95 7.12 -0.54
CA GLN A 20 -5.47 6.04 0.30
C GLN A 20 -4.79 6.05 1.68
N LEU A 21 -5.61 5.98 2.72
CA LEU A 21 -5.17 5.79 4.09
C LEU A 21 -5.06 4.29 4.39
N ILE A 22 -3.90 3.87 4.88
CA ILE A 22 -3.61 2.47 5.22
C ILE A 22 -3.13 2.35 6.67
N TYR A 23 -3.19 1.14 7.22
CA TYR A 23 -2.86 0.86 8.63
C TYR A 23 -3.58 1.81 9.59
N ASN A 24 -4.92 1.85 9.48
CA ASN A 24 -5.78 2.70 10.31
C ASN A 24 -5.41 4.20 10.25
N GLY A 25 -5.09 4.69 9.05
CA GLY A 25 -4.72 6.09 8.82
C GLY A 25 -3.31 6.47 9.24
N LYS A 26 -2.45 5.51 9.62
CA LYS A 26 -1.05 5.79 9.97
C LYS A 26 -0.25 6.30 8.78
N TYR A 27 -0.55 5.81 7.58
CA TYR A 27 0.12 6.22 6.36
C TYR A 27 -0.89 6.63 5.29
N LYS A 28 -0.58 7.70 4.57
CA LYS A 28 -1.29 8.13 3.36
C LYS A 28 -0.43 7.82 2.15
N ILE A 29 -0.92 7.01 1.22
CA ILE A 29 -0.22 6.73 -0.04
C ILE A 29 -0.16 8.01 -0.87
N GLU A 30 1.02 8.31 -1.40
CA GLU A 30 1.23 9.48 -2.26
C GLU A 30 1.54 9.09 -3.70
N LYS A 31 2.27 7.99 -3.91
CA LYS A 31 2.71 7.59 -5.25
C LYS A 31 3.13 6.11 -5.30
N TYR A 32 2.76 5.43 -6.37
CA TYR A 32 3.38 4.15 -6.75
C TYR A 32 4.81 4.37 -7.27
N LEU A 33 5.79 3.66 -6.69
CA LEU A 33 7.19 3.77 -7.10
C LEU A 33 7.62 2.66 -8.06
N GLY A 34 7.08 1.46 -7.89
CA GLY A 34 7.48 0.30 -8.69
C GLY A 34 7.02 -1.01 -8.08
N GLY A 35 7.05 -2.07 -8.86
CA GLY A 35 6.59 -3.38 -8.42
C GLY A 35 7.00 -4.47 -9.40
N GLY A 36 7.43 -5.59 -8.86
CA GLY A 36 7.82 -6.79 -9.59
C GLY A 36 6.98 -8.01 -9.18
N GLY A 37 7.41 -9.21 -9.56
CA GLY A 37 6.69 -10.45 -9.24
C GLY A 37 6.56 -10.75 -7.74
N PHE A 38 7.38 -10.13 -6.89
CA PHE A 38 7.48 -10.47 -5.47
C PHE A 38 7.09 -9.34 -4.52
N ALA A 39 7.10 -8.09 -4.98
CA ALA A 39 6.82 -6.95 -4.12
C ALA A 39 6.33 -5.74 -4.91
N VAL A 40 5.60 -4.88 -4.22
CA VAL A 40 5.21 -3.55 -4.71
C VAL A 40 5.63 -2.49 -3.70
N THR A 41 6.16 -1.39 -4.19
CA THR A 41 6.72 -0.30 -3.39
C THR A 41 5.99 1.01 -3.66
N TYR A 42 5.67 1.72 -2.58
CA TYR A 42 4.95 2.99 -2.59
C TYR A 42 5.72 4.05 -1.79
N GLN A 43 5.58 5.29 -2.22
CA GLN A 43 5.83 6.45 -1.37
C GLN A 43 4.57 6.76 -0.56
N ALA A 44 4.75 7.03 0.72
CA ALA A 44 3.66 7.42 1.61
C ALA A 44 4.11 8.51 2.60
N MET A 45 3.14 9.25 3.13
CA MET A 45 3.33 10.17 4.24
C MET A 45 2.92 9.48 5.54
N HIS A 46 3.82 9.41 6.52
CA HIS A 46 3.46 9.04 7.88
C HIS A 46 2.69 10.20 8.52
N THR A 47 1.40 10.01 8.83
CA THR A 47 0.48 11.10 9.15
C THR A 47 0.82 11.81 10.47
N LYS A 48 1.20 11.08 11.52
CA LYS A 48 1.56 11.68 12.82
C LYS A 48 2.92 12.39 12.83
N LEU A 49 3.88 11.89 12.06
CA LEU A 49 5.26 12.40 12.04
C LEU A 49 5.50 13.40 10.90
N ASN A 50 4.49 13.57 10.03
CA ASN A 50 4.57 14.37 8.80
C ASN A 50 5.85 14.09 7.98
N ARG A 51 6.22 12.81 7.88
CA ARG A 51 7.47 12.37 7.25
C ARG A 51 7.17 11.43 6.08
N ARG A 52 7.83 11.68 4.94
CA ARG A 52 7.80 10.77 3.80
C ARG A 52 8.57 9.49 4.10
N VAL A 53 7.94 8.36 3.77
CA VAL A 53 8.48 7.01 3.95
C VAL A 53 8.24 6.19 2.68
N VAL A 54 8.98 5.09 2.57
CA VAL A 54 8.78 4.08 1.54
C VAL A 54 8.16 2.85 2.19
N ILE A 55 7.09 2.33 1.59
CA ILE A 55 6.39 1.12 2.06
C ILE A 55 6.51 0.07 0.97
N THR A 56 7.07 -1.09 1.31
CA THR A 56 7.17 -2.24 0.41
C THR A 56 6.30 -3.37 0.93
N LEU A 57 5.33 -3.78 0.12
CA LEU A 57 4.47 -4.92 0.38
C LEU A 57 5.00 -6.12 -0.40
N PHE A 58 5.38 -7.19 0.31
CA PHE A 58 5.81 -8.45 -0.30
C PHE A 58 4.62 -9.37 -0.54
N LEU A 59 4.47 -9.86 -1.77
CA LEU A 59 3.35 -10.70 -2.22
C LEU A 59 3.27 -12.04 -1.46
N LEU A 60 4.40 -12.54 -0.97
CA LEU A 60 4.49 -13.74 -0.13
C LEU A 60 3.73 -13.64 1.20
N LEU A 61 3.40 -12.43 1.65
CA LEU A 61 2.65 -12.22 2.89
C LEU A 61 1.13 -12.42 2.71
N LEU A 62 0.62 -12.53 1.48
CA LEU A 62 -0.80 -12.84 1.24
C LEU A 62 -1.17 -14.29 1.60
N SER A 63 -0.20 -15.14 1.96
CA SER A 63 -0.47 -16.48 2.47
C SER A 63 -0.79 -16.51 3.97
N ARG A 64 -0.73 -15.38 4.70
CA ARG A 64 -1.11 -15.29 6.12
C ARG A 64 -2.04 -14.09 6.39
N PRO A 65 -3.36 -14.27 6.29
CA PRO A 65 -4.34 -13.20 6.54
C PRO A 65 -4.52 -12.79 8.03
N ASP A 66 -3.70 -13.28 8.96
CA ASP A 66 -4.01 -13.30 10.39
C ASP A 66 -2.82 -12.98 11.36
N LEU A 67 -1.90 -12.09 10.99
CA LEU A 67 -0.95 -11.46 11.93
C LEU A 67 -0.89 -9.94 11.80
#